data_AF-A0A2G6KW50-F1
#
_entry.id   AF-A0A2G6KW50-F1
#
_cell.length_a   1.000
_cell.length_b   1.000
_cell.length_c   1.000
_cell.angle_alpha   90.00
_cell.angle_beta   90.00
_cell.angle_gamma   90.00
#
_symmetry.space_group_name_H-M   'P 1'
#
loop_
_entity.id
_entity.type
_entity.pdbx_description
1 polymer ?
#
loop_
_entity_poly.entity_id
_entity_poly.type
_entity_poly.pdbx_seq_one_letter_code
_entity_poly.pdbx_strand_id
1 'polypeptide(L)' 'EAAERAVEPLGLLVTVHHQYTHHRREVECWLCSTADSTKRENEKWVTLKEMEQYAFPAGARKVLEHIKAV' A
#
# COMPACT_ATOMS: atom_id res chain seq x y z
N GLU A 1 14.86 12.74 -15.05
CA GLU A 1 14.88 11.38 -14.49
C GLU A 1 14.35 11.44 -13.06
N ALA A 2 13.36 10.62 -12.70
CA ALA A 2 12.90 10.56 -11.32
C ALA A 2 13.88 9.66 -10.53
N ALA A 3 14.63 10.24 -9.59
CA ALA A 3 15.50 9.47 -8.72
C ALA A 3 14.67 8.37 -8.00
N GLU A 4 15.20 7.15 -7.96
CA GLU A 4 14.57 6.04 -7.25
C GLU A 4 14.58 6.36 -5.76
N ARG A 5 13.42 6.25 -5.10
CA ARG A 5 13.30 6.61 -3.68
C ARG A 5 13.86 5.46 -2.85
N ALA A 6 14.82 5.76 -1.97
CA ALA A 6 15.31 4.77 -1.03
C ALA A 6 14.19 4.41 -0.04
N VAL A 7 13.69 3.18 -0.14
CA VAL A 7 12.70 2.57 0.76
C VAL A 7 13.33 1.33 1.38
N GLU A 8 13.25 1.22 2.71
CA GLU A 8 13.75 0.07 3.46
C GLU A 8 12.57 -0.78 3.91
N PRO A 9 12.52 -2.08 3.57
CA PRO A 9 11.46 -2.97 4.03
C PRO A 9 11.65 -3.29 5.51
N LEU A 10 10.61 -3.10 6.30
CA LEU A 10 10.56 -3.44 7.73
C LEU A 10 9.97 -4.83 7.97
N GLY A 11 9.11 -5.32 7.07
CA GLY A 11 8.56 -6.68 7.14
C GLY A 11 7.31 -6.88 6.28
N LEU A 12 6.92 -8.14 6.09
CA LEU A 12 5.68 -8.51 5.42
C LEU A 12 4.49 -8.23 6.35
N LEU A 13 3.52 -7.43 5.89
CA LEU A 13 2.27 -7.18 6.61
C LEU A 13 1.23 -8.26 6.31
N VAL A 14 1.00 -8.52 5.02
CA VAL A 14 -0.01 -9.49 4.58
C VAL A 14 0.22 -9.93 3.15
N THR A 15 -0.16 -11.18 2.86
CA THR A 15 -0.31 -11.68 1.50
C THR A 15 -1.79 -11.77 1.15
N VAL A 16 -2.24 -10.99 0.17
CA VAL A 16 -3.63 -10.95 -0.29
C VAL A 16 -3.79 -11.76 -1.57
N HIS A 17 -4.73 -12.69 -1.57
CA HIS A 17 -5.17 -13.38 -2.78
C HIS A 17 -6.36 -12.65 -3.41
N HIS A 18 -6.19 -12.27 -4.68
CA HIS A 18 -7.24 -11.68 -5.48
C HIS A 18 -7.50 -12.54 -6.72
N GLN A 19 -8.77 -12.86 -6.95
CA GLN A 19 -9.20 -13.67 -8.07
C GLN A 19 -9.97 -12.77 -9.04
N TYR A 20 -9.39 -12.55 -10.21
CA TYR A 20 -10.09 -12.01 -11.36
C TYR A 20 -10.74 -13.14 -12.14
N THR A 21 -11.67 -12.80 -13.04
CA THR A 21 -12.47 -13.74 -13.84
C THR A 21 -11.63 -14.82 -14.54
N HIS A 22 -10.40 -14.49 -14.95
CA HIS A 22 -9.53 -15.41 -15.70
C HIS A 22 -8.15 -15.63 -15.08
N HIS A 23 -7.86 -15.00 -13.94
CA HIS A 23 -6.52 -15.08 -13.35
C HIS A 23 -6.55 -14.88 -11.83
N ARG A 24 -5.75 -15.67 -11.12
CA ARG A 24 -5.47 -15.49 -9.70
C ARG A 24 -4.17 -14.70 -9.56
N ARG A 25 -4.20 -13.65 -8.74
CA ARG A 25 -3.01 -12.92 -8.32
C ARG A 25 -2.81 -13.05 -6.82
N GLU A 26 -1.55 -13.23 -6.46
CA GLU A 26 -1.06 -13.08 -5.10
C GLU A 26 -0.35 -11.73 -5.02
N VAL A 27 -0.68 -10.94 -4.00
CA VAL A 27 -0.11 -9.62 -3.77
C VAL A 27 0.44 -9.60 -2.35
N GLU A 28 1.75 -9.49 -2.23
CA GLU A 28 2.40 -9.26 -0.95
C GLU A 28 2.42 -7.77 -0.63
N CYS A 29 2.06 -7.43 0.59
CA CYS A 29 2.09 -6.06 1.10
C CYS A 29 3.12 -5.99 2.22
N TRP A 30 4.10 -5.12 2.00
CA TRP A 30 5.24 -4.95 2.89
C TRP A 30 5.15 -3.59 3.59
N LEU A 31 5.46 -3.57 4.88
CA LEU A 31 5.69 -2.33 5.61
C LEU A 31 7.09 -1.83 5.27
N CYS A 32 7.21 -0.56 4.88
CA CYS A 32 8.48 0.05 4.54
C CYS A 32 8.66 1.38 5.28
N SER A 33 9.92 1.75 5.54
CA SER A 33 10.32 3.09 5.95
C SER A 33 11.03 3.81 4.81
N THR A 34 10.99 5.14 4.83
CA THR A 34 11.79 5.98 3.93
C THR A 34 12.28 7.19 4.69
N ALA A 35 13.54 7.58 4.46
CA ALA A 35 14.10 8.82 5.00
C ALA A 35 13.72 10.04 4.14
N ASP A 36 13.37 9.82 2.88
CA ASP A 36 12.88 10.86 1.98
C ASP A 36 11.36 10.94 2.11
N SER A 37 10.82 12.04 2.65
CA SER A 37 9.38 12.29 2.78
C SER A 37 8.82 13.15 1.63
N THR A 38 9.62 13.45 0.61
CA THR A 38 9.20 14.29 -0.53
C THR A 38 8.02 13.67 -1.28
N LYS A 39 6.95 14.43 -1.48
CA LYS A 39 5.77 13.98 -2.20
C LYS A 39 5.93 14.25 -3.70
N ARG A 40 5.64 13.26 -4.55
CA ARG A 40 5.52 13.46 -6.02
C ARG A 40 4.14 13.99 -6.38
N GLU A 41 3.99 14.53 -7.59
CA GLU A 41 2.78 15.23 -8.06
C GLU A 41 1.47 14.44 -7.85
N ASN A 42 1.52 13.10 -7.99
CA ASN A 42 0.36 12.21 -7.86
C ASN A 42 0.34 11.38 -6.56
N GLU A 43 1.16 11.73 -5.57
CA GLU A 43 1.20 11.03 -4.28
C GLU A 43 0.52 11.86 -3.20
N LYS A 44 0.03 11.25 -2.12
CA LYS A 44 -0.41 12.00 -0.94
C LYS A 44 -0.10 11.19 0.31
N TRP A 45 0.61 11.81 1.25
CA TRP A 45 0.69 11.31 2.61
C TRP A 45 -0.66 11.53 3.30
N VAL A 46 -1.23 10.46 3.84
CA VAL A 46 -2.53 10.47 4.50
C VAL A 46 -2.44 9.73 5.83
N THR A 47 -3.18 10.20 6.81
CA THR A 47 -3.41 9.45 8.05
C THR A 47 -4.36 8.27 7.81
N LEU A 48 -4.40 7.31 8.74
CA LEU A 48 -5.34 6.17 8.66
C LEU A 48 -6.80 6.62 8.55
N LYS A 49 -7.16 7.75 9.18
CA LYS A 49 -8.51 8.34 9.13
C LYS A 49 -8.80 8.99 7.77
N GLU A 50 -7.86 9.74 7.21
CA GLU A 50 -8.02 10.32 5.88
C GLU A 50 -8.11 9.25 4.79
N MET A 51 -7.39 8.14 4.97
CA MET A 51 -7.39 7.02 4.05
C MET A 51 -8.81 6.48 3.79
N GLU A 52 -9.72 6.53 4.77
CA GLU A 52 -11.11 6.06 4.62
C GLU A 52 -11.93 6.87 3.61
N GLN A 53 -11.48 8.08 3.27
CA GLN A 53 -12.17 8.97 2.35
C GLN A 53 -11.87 8.64 0.88
N TYR A 54 -10.92 7.73 0.61
CA TYR A 54 -10.49 7.41 -0.75
C TYR A 54 -11.13 6.12 -1.27
N ALA A 55 -11.50 6.13 -2.55
CA ALA A 55 -12.05 4.97 -3.23
C ALA A 55 -10.93 3.99 -3.63
N PHE A 56 -10.62 3.04 -2.74
CA PHE A 56 -9.67 1.97 -3.05
C PHE A 56 -10.32 0.80 -3.80
N PRO A 57 -9.60 0.15 -4.75
CA PRO A 57 -10.03 -1.09 -5.36
C PRO A 57 -10.11 -2.22 -4.32
N ALA A 58 -10.93 -3.25 -4.60
CA ALA A 58 -11.22 -4.33 -3.65
C ALA A 58 -9.97 -5.04 -3.09
N GLY A 59 -8.93 -5.23 -3.90
CA GLY A 59 -7.66 -5.81 -3.43
C GLY A 59 -6.95 -4.94 -2.41
N ALA A 60 -6.85 -3.63 -2.68
CA ALA A 60 -6.23 -2.68 -1.77
C ALA A 60 -7.02 -2.56 -0.45
N ARG A 61 -8.36 -2.60 -0.48
CA ARG A 61 -9.18 -2.54 0.74
C ARG A 61 -8.83 -3.64 1.75
N LYS A 62 -8.57 -4.87 1.29
CA LYS A 62 -8.16 -5.98 2.17
C LYS A 62 -6.85 -5.66 2.90
N VAL A 63 -5.90 -5.03 2.21
CA VAL A 63 -4.63 -4.58 2.81
C VAL A 63 -4.90 -3.52 3.87
N LEU A 64 -5.79 -2.56 3.59
CA LEU A 64 -6.12 -1.49 4.52
C LEU A 64 -6.79 -2.00 5.79
N GLU A 65 -7.64 -3.02 5.70
CA GLU A 65 -8.24 -3.66 6.88
C GLU A 65 -7.17 -4.28 7.78
N HIS A 66 -6.14 -4.91 7.21
CA HIS A 66 -5.02 -5.42 7.98
C HIS A 66 -4.20 -4.31 8.65
N ILE A 67 -3.95 -3.20 7.93
CA ILE A 67 -3.21 -2.06 8.49
C ILE A 67 -3.96 -1.44 9.69
N LYS A 68 -5.29 -1.39 9.65
CA LYS A 68 -6.11 -0.82 10.74
C LYS A 68 -6.23 -1.71 11.98
N ALA A 69 -5.96 -3.01 11.84
CA ALA A 69 -6.08 -3.99 12.93
C ALA A 69 -4.82 -4.07 13.81
N VAL A 70 -3.74 -3.39 13.42
CA VAL A 70 -2.49 -3.23 14.19
C VAL A 70 -2.58 -1.98 15.06
#